data_AF-A0A484YA39-F1
#
_entry.id   AF-A0A484YA39-F1
#
_cell.length_a   1.000
_cell.length_b   1.000
_cell.length_c   1.000
_cell.angle_alpha   90.00
_cell.angle_beta   90.00
_cell.angle_gamma   90.00
#
_symmetry.space_group_name_H-M   'P 1'
#
loop_
_entity.id
_entity.type
_entity.pdbx_description
1 polymer ?
#
loop_
_entity_poly.entity_id
_entity_poly.type
_entity_poly.pdbx_seq_one_letter_code
_entity_poly.pdbx_strand_id
1 'polypeptide(L)'
;MRADGSIDFDDASKTENTRVSYPIYHIDNIVKPVSKAGHATKVIFLTADAFGVLPPVSRLTASQTQYHFLSGFTAKLAGTERGVTEPTPTFSACFGAAFLSLHPTQYAEVLVKRMQAVGAQAYLVNTGWNGTGKRISIKDTRAIIDAILDGSLDNAETFTLPMFDLAIPTELPGVETRILDPRNTYGSPEQWREKAESLAKLFIENFEKYTDTPAGVALVSAGPKL
;
A
#
# COMPACT_ATOMS: atom_id res chain seq x y z
N MET A 1 -9.82 23.94 19.37
CA MET A 1 -11.22 24.40 19.62
C MET A 1 -11.15 25.90 19.71
N ARG A 2 -11.94 26.59 18.89
CA ARG A 2 -12.01 28.05 18.90
C ARG A 2 -12.80 28.52 20.12
N ALA A 3 -12.78 29.83 20.39
CA ALA A 3 -13.43 30.39 21.57
C ALA A 3 -14.95 30.14 21.63
N ASP A 4 -15.59 29.90 20.47
CA ASP A 4 -17.01 29.60 20.33
C ASP A 4 -17.36 28.10 20.49
N GLY A 5 -16.38 27.25 20.80
CA GLY A 5 -16.57 25.80 20.91
C GLY A 5 -16.49 25.05 19.57
N SER A 6 -16.36 25.74 18.43
CA SER A 6 -16.16 25.08 17.13
C SER A 6 -14.80 24.38 17.07
N ILE A 7 -14.76 23.24 16.39
CA ILE A 7 -13.53 22.49 16.18
C ILE A 7 -12.83 23.07 14.95
N ASP A 8 -11.53 23.32 15.10
CA ASP A 8 -10.65 23.59 13.98
C ASP A 8 -9.95 22.29 13.63
N PHE A 9 -10.35 21.65 12.52
CA PHE A 9 -9.74 20.39 12.08
C PHE A 9 -8.42 20.59 11.35
N ASP A 10 -8.12 21.82 10.94
CA ASP A 10 -6.87 22.18 10.24
C ASP A 10 -5.77 22.62 11.23
N ASP A 11 -6.10 22.82 12.52
CA ASP A 11 -5.15 23.18 13.57
C ASP A 11 -4.33 21.96 14.06
N ALA A 12 -3.12 21.85 13.52
CA ALA A 12 -2.13 20.85 13.91
C ALA A 12 -1.07 21.36 14.93
N SER A 13 -1.25 22.55 15.52
CA SER A 13 -0.26 23.17 16.41
C SER A 13 0.14 22.31 17.62
N LYS A 14 -0.76 21.42 18.06
CA LYS A 14 -0.48 20.42 19.10
C LYS A 14 0.13 19.14 18.53
N THR A 15 -0.43 18.65 17.42
CA THR A 15 0.00 17.44 16.73
C THR A 15 -0.73 17.31 15.39
N GLU A 16 -0.04 16.83 14.36
CA GLU A 16 -0.63 16.39 13.08
C GLU A 16 -1.53 15.14 13.25
N ASN A 17 -1.36 14.37 14.33
CA ASN A 17 -2.09 13.12 14.59
C ASN A 17 -3.32 13.36 15.49
N THR A 18 -4.18 14.29 15.10
CA THR A 18 -5.46 14.50 15.79
C THR A 18 -6.36 13.25 15.66
N ARG A 19 -7.17 12.98 16.68
CA ARG A 19 -7.98 11.74 16.76
C ARG A 19 -9.39 12.03 17.26
N VAL A 20 -10.33 11.23 16.79
CA VAL A 20 -11.69 11.11 17.32
C VAL A 20 -12.01 9.62 17.47
N SER A 21 -12.55 9.23 18.61
CA SER A 21 -13.09 7.88 18.83
C SER A 21 -14.60 7.96 18.97
N TYR A 22 -15.30 7.02 18.34
CA TYR A 22 -16.74 6.91 18.39
C TYR A 22 -17.14 5.44 18.25
N PRO A 23 -18.29 5.03 18.81
CA PRO A 23 -18.79 3.68 18.62
C PRO A 23 -19.17 3.44 17.15
N ILE A 24 -18.96 2.21 16.66
CA ILE A 24 -19.14 1.87 15.23
C ILE A 24 -20.54 2.23 14.71
N TYR A 25 -21.57 2.21 15.57
CA TYR A 25 -22.96 2.54 15.21
C TYR A 25 -23.22 4.03 14.95
N HIS A 26 -22.22 4.92 15.08
CA HIS A 26 -22.31 6.29 14.56
C HIS A 26 -22.24 6.34 13.02
N ILE A 27 -21.81 5.26 12.37
CA ILE A 27 -21.86 5.11 10.91
C ILE A 27 -23.13 4.34 10.55
N ASP A 28 -23.96 4.90 9.67
CA ASP A 28 -25.24 4.29 9.27
C ASP A 28 -25.05 3.00 8.48
N ASN A 29 -24.17 3.05 7.46
CA ASN A 29 -23.91 1.93 6.54
C ASN A 29 -22.85 0.98 7.11
N ILE A 30 -23.26 0.16 8.08
CA ILE A 30 -22.42 -0.88 8.69
C ILE A 30 -23.13 -2.22 8.71
N VAL A 31 -22.35 -3.29 8.82
CA VAL A 31 -22.89 -4.63 9.07
C VAL A 31 -23.44 -4.71 10.50
N LYS A 32 -24.66 -5.21 10.64
CA LYS A 32 -25.37 -5.43 11.91
C LYS A 32 -26.02 -6.83 11.89
N PRO A 33 -26.29 -7.47 13.05
CA PRO A 33 -26.01 -7.02 14.42
C PRO A 33 -24.55 -7.22 14.88
N VAL A 34 -23.77 -8.03 14.15
CA VAL A 34 -22.37 -8.35 14.49
C VAL A 34 -21.48 -7.97 13.32
N SER A 35 -20.39 -7.27 13.58
CA SER A 35 -19.41 -6.83 12.57
C SER A 35 -18.58 -8.00 12.03
N LYS A 36 -19.17 -8.81 11.14
CA LYS A 36 -18.51 -9.91 10.41
C LYS A 36 -19.20 -10.14 9.06
N ALA A 37 -18.47 -10.68 8.10
CA ALA A 37 -19.01 -11.06 6.79
C ALA A 37 -18.44 -12.42 6.36
N GLY A 38 -18.65 -12.79 5.10
CA GLY A 38 -18.02 -13.96 4.48
C GLY A 38 -16.52 -13.76 4.24
N HIS A 39 -15.95 -14.65 3.44
CA HIS A 39 -14.53 -14.59 3.09
C HIS A 39 -14.20 -13.40 2.19
N ALA A 40 -13.02 -12.80 2.41
CA ALA A 40 -12.53 -11.71 1.56
C ALA A 40 -12.03 -12.28 0.22
N THR A 41 -12.58 -11.78 -0.88
CA THR A 41 -12.14 -12.10 -2.26
C THR A 41 -11.15 -11.08 -2.81
N LYS A 42 -11.04 -9.90 -2.18
CA LYS A 42 -10.12 -8.82 -2.53
C LYS A 42 -9.26 -8.49 -1.32
N VAL A 43 -7.94 -8.45 -1.50
CA VAL A 43 -6.96 -8.04 -0.48
C VAL A 43 -6.20 -6.83 -1.00
N ILE A 44 -6.22 -5.73 -0.26
CA ILE A 44 -5.62 -4.47 -0.72
C ILE A 44 -4.53 -4.07 0.27
N PHE A 45 -3.30 -3.97 -0.21
CA PHE A 45 -2.19 -3.43 0.55
C PHE A 45 -2.04 -1.95 0.23
N LEU A 46 -2.24 -1.11 1.24
CA LEU A 46 -2.06 0.33 1.13
C LEU A 46 -0.61 0.68 1.48
N THR A 47 0.08 1.29 0.53
CA THR A 47 1.42 1.84 0.74
C THR A 47 1.39 3.34 0.55
N ALA A 48 1.99 4.10 1.46
CA ALA A 48 2.18 5.53 1.30
C ALA A 48 3.61 5.78 0.80
N ASP A 49 3.86 5.56 -0.49
CA ASP A 49 5.20 5.73 -1.06
C ASP A 49 5.59 7.20 -1.16
N ALA A 50 6.54 7.64 -0.33
CA ALA A 50 7.09 8.99 -0.35
C ALA A 50 8.10 9.22 -1.48
N PHE A 51 8.64 8.17 -2.11
CA PHE A 51 9.60 8.30 -3.21
C PHE A 51 8.94 8.63 -4.55
N GLY A 52 7.66 8.26 -4.71
CA GLY A 52 6.90 8.43 -5.96
C GLY A 52 7.19 7.37 -7.02
N VAL A 53 7.71 6.21 -6.61
CA VAL A 53 8.19 5.14 -7.48
C VAL A 53 7.08 4.14 -7.80
N LEU A 54 6.28 3.78 -6.80
CA LEU A 54 5.26 2.75 -6.93
C LEU A 54 4.04 3.29 -7.72
N PRO A 55 3.45 2.45 -8.60
CA PRO A 55 2.28 2.85 -9.38
C PRO A 55 1.07 3.07 -8.47
N PRO A 56 0.06 3.85 -8.91
CA PRO A 56 -1.17 4.02 -8.15
C PRO A 56 -1.85 2.70 -7.79
N VAL A 57 -1.77 1.70 -8.68
CA VAL A 57 -2.28 0.35 -8.43
C VAL A 57 -1.50 -0.71 -9.20
N SER A 58 -1.29 -1.86 -8.57
CA SER A 58 -0.77 -3.08 -9.20
C SER A 58 -1.59 -4.29 -8.82
N ARG A 59 -1.77 -5.21 -9.77
CA ARG A 59 -2.26 -6.57 -9.49
C ARG A 59 -1.07 -7.45 -9.09
N LEU A 60 -1.14 -8.07 -7.91
CA LEU A 60 -0.05 -8.88 -7.39
C LEU A 60 -0.21 -10.36 -7.76
N THR A 61 0.90 -11.02 -8.07
CA THR A 61 0.96 -12.49 -8.05
C THR A 61 0.91 -13.03 -6.63
N ALA A 62 0.68 -14.34 -6.46
CA ALA A 62 0.68 -14.98 -5.13
C ALA A 62 2.02 -14.81 -4.39
N SER A 63 3.16 -14.90 -5.10
CA SER A 63 4.48 -14.71 -4.50
C SER A 63 4.75 -13.24 -4.17
N GLN A 64 4.35 -12.30 -5.05
CA GLN A 64 4.44 -10.86 -4.75
C GLN A 64 3.55 -10.46 -3.57
N THR A 65 2.39 -11.11 -3.41
CA THR A 65 1.51 -10.89 -2.25
C THR A 65 2.25 -11.19 -0.95
N GLN A 66 2.93 -12.33 -0.87
CA GLN A 66 3.74 -12.69 0.30
C GLN A 66 4.92 -11.74 0.48
N TYR A 67 5.65 -11.45 -0.60
CA TYR A 67 6.79 -10.54 -0.56
C TYR A 67 6.40 -9.17 -0.01
N HIS A 68 5.41 -8.51 -0.61
CA HIS A 68 4.96 -7.19 -0.17
C HIS A 68 4.29 -7.19 1.21
N PHE A 69 3.61 -8.27 1.60
CA PHE A 69 3.06 -8.40 2.95
C PHE A 69 4.15 -8.49 4.01
N LEU A 70 5.22 -9.26 3.75
CA LEU A 70 6.37 -9.37 4.64
C LEU A 70 7.21 -8.09 4.65
N SER A 71 7.41 -7.45 3.49
CA SER A 71 8.09 -6.15 3.42
C SER A 71 7.33 -5.08 4.18
N GLY A 72 6.02 -4.99 3.97
CA GLY A 72 5.15 -3.99 4.61
C GLY A 72 5.65 -2.56 4.40
N PHE A 73 6.11 -2.27 3.18
CA PHE A 73 6.63 -0.95 2.82
C PHE A 73 5.53 0.10 2.84
N THR A 74 5.76 1.17 3.59
CA THR A 74 4.90 2.36 3.64
C THR A 74 5.73 3.55 4.15
N ALA A 75 5.11 4.70 4.38
CA ALA A 75 5.74 5.81 5.09
C ALA A 75 5.15 5.98 6.49
N LYS A 76 5.99 6.33 7.46
CA LYS A 76 5.55 6.94 8.71
C LYS A 76 5.15 8.38 8.40
N LEU A 77 3.87 8.68 8.54
CA LEU A 77 3.35 10.04 8.40
C LEU A 77 3.79 10.88 9.60
N ALA A 78 3.94 12.19 9.40
CA ALA A 78 4.29 13.11 10.47
C ALA A 78 3.29 12.98 11.64
N GLY A 79 3.82 12.96 12.88
CA GLY A 79 3.01 12.92 14.11
C GLY A 79 2.45 11.55 14.53
N THR A 80 2.59 10.48 13.75
CA THR A 80 2.13 9.14 14.18
C THR A 80 3.03 8.50 15.23
N GLU A 81 4.31 8.88 15.27
CA GLU A 81 5.30 8.50 16.29
C GLU A 81 6.05 9.74 16.79
N ARG A 82 6.49 9.74 18.06
CA ARG A 82 7.25 10.86 18.63
C ARG A 82 8.54 11.08 17.84
N GLY A 83 8.73 12.29 17.29
CA GLY A 83 9.95 12.68 16.58
C GLY A 83 9.90 12.58 15.05
N VAL A 84 8.79 12.11 14.46
CA VAL A 84 8.63 12.07 12.99
C VAL A 84 7.99 13.38 12.51
N THR A 85 8.76 14.22 11.84
CA THR A 85 8.33 15.52 11.28
C THR A 85 8.15 15.51 9.76
N GLU A 86 8.75 14.54 9.06
CA GLU A 86 8.64 14.37 7.61
C GLU A 86 8.29 12.91 7.26
N PRO A 87 7.59 12.64 6.15
CA PRO A 87 7.29 11.29 5.70
C PRO A 87 8.57 10.47 5.57
N THR A 88 8.75 9.50 6.48
CA THR A 88 9.95 8.66 6.51
C THR A 88 9.60 7.26 6.01
N PRO A 89 10.31 6.71 5.02
CA PRO A 89 10.04 5.37 4.54
C PRO A 89 10.25 4.34 5.65
N THR A 90 9.38 3.34 5.70
CA THR A 90 9.44 2.30 6.72
C THR A 90 9.01 0.95 6.14
N PHE A 91 9.65 -0.10 6.63
CA PHE A 91 9.27 -1.48 6.36
C PHE A 91 8.68 -2.07 7.63
N SER A 92 7.35 -2.06 7.70
CA SER A 92 6.59 -2.55 8.84
C SER A 92 5.94 -3.87 8.46
N ALA A 93 6.64 -4.98 8.74
CA ALA A 93 6.19 -6.33 8.44
C ALA A 93 4.70 -6.54 8.73
N CYS A 94 3.99 -7.20 7.80
CA CYS A 94 2.54 -7.42 7.87
C CYS A 94 1.71 -6.11 7.95
N PHE A 95 2.29 -4.98 7.54
CA PHE A 95 1.76 -3.61 7.72
C PHE A 95 1.49 -3.23 9.19
N GLY A 96 2.15 -3.90 10.15
CA GLY A 96 1.82 -3.79 11.57
C GLY A 96 2.90 -4.32 12.52
N ALA A 97 4.17 -4.18 12.16
CA ALA A 97 5.30 -4.76 12.90
C ALA A 97 5.28 -4.43 14.41
N ALA A 98 4.84 -3.23 14.78
CA ALA A 98 4.75 -2.77 16.17
C ALA A 98 3.81 -3.61 17.05
N PHE A 99 2.94 -4.44 16.46
CA PHE A 99 1.93 -5.23 17.16
C PHE A 99 2.14 -6.74 17.02
N LEU A 100 3.21 -7.17 16.34
CA LEU A 100 3.44 -8.60 16.11
C LEU A 100 4.09 -9.25 17.33
N SER A 101 3.49 -10.35 17.80
CA SER A 101 4.05 -11.18 18.88
C SER A 101 4.68 -12.49 18.40
N LEU A 102 4.65 -12.74 17.08
CA LEU A 102 5.19 -13.94 16.44
C LEU A 102 6.07 -13.53 15.26
N HIS A 103 6.77 -14.50 14.69
CA HIS A 103 7.57 -14.25 13.48
C HIS A 103 6.67 -13.86 12.29
N PRO A 104 7.00 -12.83 11.49
CA PRO A 104 6.17 -12.35 10.37
C PRO A 104 5.74 -13.43 9.38
N THR A 105 6.58 -14.43 9.14
CA THR A 105 6.27 -15.55 8.22
C THR A 105 5.05 -16.36 8.64
N GLN A 106 4.77 -16.48 9.95
CA GLN A 106 3.59 -17.19 10.44
C GLN A 106 2.29 -16.45 10.07
N TYR A 107 2.31 -15.11 10.11
CA TYR A 107 1.16 -14.32 9.66
C TYR A 107 0.97 -14.41 8.15
N ALA A 108 2.06 -14.36 7.39
CA ALA A 108 2.04 -14.48 5.93
C ALA A 108 1.48 -15.84 5.48
N GLU A 109 1.90 -16.93 6.11
CA GLU A 109 1.42 -18.28 5.80
C GLU A 109 -0.10 -18.41 6.01
N VAL A 110 -0.61 -17.90 7.14
CA VAL A 110 -2.06 -17.93 7.43
C VAL A 110 -2.84 -17.07 6.44
N LEU A 111 -2.35 -15.88 6.10
CA LEU A 111 -2.98 -15.01 5.09
C LEU A 111 -3.08 -15.73 3.74
N VAL A 112 -1.98 -16.29 3.25
CA VAL A 112 -1.92 -17.01 1.96
C VAL A 112 -2.89 -18.18 1.95
N LYS A 113 -2.90 -18.99 3.01
CA LYS A 113 -3.82 -20.12 3.13
C LYS A 113 -5.28 -19.69 3.04
N ARG A 114 -5.64 -18.57 3.68
CA ARG A 114 -7.01 -18.02 3.63
C ARG A 114 -7.36 -17.48 2.25
N MET A 115 -6.43 -16.78 1.61
CA MET A 115 -6.62 -16.26 0.26
C MET A 115 -6.79 -17.39 -0.77
N GLN A 116 -5.92 -18.40 -0.75
CA GLN A 116 -5.97 -19.55 -1.66
C GLN A 116 -7.28 -20.32 -1.54
N ALA A 117 -7.78 -20.52 -0.32
CA ALA A 117 -9.02 -21.26 -0.08
C ALA A 117 -10.26 -20.66 -0.77
N VAL A 118 -10.21 -19.37 -1.13
CA VAL A 118 -11.34 -18.66 -1.75
C VAL A 118 -10.96 -17.97 -3.07
N GLY A 119 -9.77 -18.22 -3.59
CA GLY A 119 -9.28 -17.59 -4.83
C GLY A 119 -9.18 -16.07 -4.74
N ALA A 120 -8.81 -15.53 -3.57
CA ALA A 120 -8.73 -14.08 -3.39
C ALA A 120 -7.58 -13.47 -4.20
N GLN A 121 -7.81 -12.28 -4.76
CA GLN A 121 -6.81 -11.51 -5.50
C GLN A 121 -6.26 -10.37 -4.64
N ALA A 122 -4.94 -10.17 -4.67
CA ALA A 122 -4.28 -9.06 -3.99
C ALA A 122 -3.89 -7.92 -4.93
N TYR A 123 -3.91 -6.71 -4.38
CA TYR A 123 -3.49 -5.49 -5.06
C TYR A 123 -2.59 -4.66 -4.14
N LEU A 124 -1.63 -3.97 -4.74
CA LEU A 124 -0.83 -2.95 -4.08
C LEU A 124 -1.33 -1.59 -4.56
N VAL A 125 -1.76 -0.71 -3.64
CA VAL A 125 -2.30 0.61 -3.96
C VAL A 125 -1.43 1.68 -3.31
N ASN A 126 -0.82 2.54 -4.13
CA ASN A 126 -0.07 3.69 -3.64
C ASN A 126 -1.03 4.82 -3.28
N THR A 127 -1.09 5.15 -1.99
CA THR A 127 -1.86 6.25 -1.39
C THR A 127 -0.96 7.41 -0.93
N GLY A 128 0.32 7.31 -1.29
CA GLY A 128 1.37 8.28 -1.03
C GLY A 128 1.50 9.28 -2.18
N TRP A 129 2.72 9.45 -2.67
CA TRP A 129 3.11 10.49 -3.60
C TRP A 129 3.41 9.92 -4.99
N ASN A 130 3.45 10.82 -5.98
CA ASN A 130 3.92 10.55 -7.33
C ASN A 130 5.24 11.29 -7.63
N GLY A 131 5.73 11.18 -8.86
CA GLY A 131 6.98 11.82 -9.31
C GLY A 131 7.02 13.34 -9.25
N THR A 132 5.86 14.01 -9.18
CA THR A 132 5.79 15.46 -8.99
C THR A 132 5.96 15.89 -7.53
N GLY A 133 6.04 14.93 -6.59
CA GLY A 133 6.03 15.21 -5.16
C GLY A 133 4.64 15.61 -4.63
N LYS A 134 3.57 15.37 -5.39
CA LYS A 134 2.20 15.55 -4.94
C LYS A 134 1.62 14.24 -4.46
N ARG A 135 0.81 14.31 -3.40
CA ARG A 135 0.05 13.16 -2.93
C ARG A 135 -0.99 12.77 -3.99
N ILE A 136 -1.14 11.47 -4.24
CA ILE A 136 -2.18 10.94 -5.13
C ILE A 136 -3.53 11.37 -4.59
N SER A 137 -4.39 11.89 -5.47
CA SER A 137 -5.69 12.42 -5.07
C SER A 137 -6.54 11.32 -4.44
N ILE A 138 -7.30 11.69 -3.39
CA ILE A 138 -8.30 10.78 -2.81
C ILE A 138 -9.39 10.40 -3.82
N LYS A 139 -9.65 11.27 -4.81
CA LYS A 139 -10.59 10.98 -5.90
C LYS A 139 -10.09 9.82 -6.75
N ASP A 140 -8.82 9.87 -7.17
CA ASP A 140 -8.22 8.82 -8.00
C ASP A 140 -8.08 7.52 -7.21
N THR A 141 -7.66 7.61 -5.95
CA THR A 141 -7.60 6.45 -5.05
C THR A 141 -8.97 5.78 -4.93
N ARG A 142 -10.06 6.55 -4.74
CA ARG A 142 -11.42 5.98 -4.67
C ARG A 142 -11.83 5.29 -5.96
N ALA A 143 -11.57 5.90 -7.12
CA ALA A 143 -11.85 5.28 -8.41
C ALA A 143 -11.05 3.98 -8.63
N ILE A 144 -9.79 3.93 -8.16
CA ILE A 144 -8.99 2.70 -8.13
C ILE A 144 -9.64 1.63 -7.24
N ILE A 145 -10.10 2.00 -6.04
CA ILE A 145 -10.79 1.06 -5.15
C ILE A 145 -12.08 0.55 -5.79
N ASP A 146 -12.86 1.42 -6.43
CA ASP A 146 -14.09 1.03 -7.12
C ASP A 146 -13.80 0.01 -8.23
N ALA A 147 -12.78 0.24 -9.05
CA ALA A 147 -12.32 -0.69 -10.11
C ALA A 147 -11.74 -2.02 -9.60
N ILE A 148 -11.20 -2.03 -8.38
CA ILE A 148 -10.78 -3.29 -7.72
C ILE A 148 -12.02 -4.07 -7.27
N LEU A 149 -13.01 -3.39 -6.70
CA LEU A 149 -14.17 -4.00 -6.07
C LEU A 149 -15.23 -4.45 -7.08
N ASP A 150 -15.38 -3.74 -8.21
CA ASP A 150 -16.29 -4.14 -9.30
C ASP A 150 -15.70 -5.22 -10.21
N GLY A 151 -14.40 -5.53 -10.06
CA GLY A 151 -13.68 -6.55 -10.81
C GLY A 151 -13.15 -6.10 -12.18
N SER A 152 -13.30 -4.83 -12.56
CA SER A 152 -12.80 -4.33 -13.85
C SER A 152 -11.29 -4.52 -13.99
N LEU A 153 -10.56 -4.42 -12.88
CA LEU A 153 -9.10 -4.60 -12.86
C LEU A 153 -8.64 -6.06 -12.99
N ASP A 154 -9.53 -7.04 -12.76
CA ASP A 154 -9.16 -8.46 -12.75
C ASP A 154 -8.75 -8.95 -14.13
N ASN A 155 -9.41 -8.43 -15.17
CA ASN A 155 -9.24 -8.84 -16.56
C ASN A 155 -8.69 -7.70 -17.43
N ALA A 156 -8.34 -6.56 -16.84
CA ALA A 156 -7.72 -5.45 -17.56
C ALA A 156 -6.39 -5.90 -18.17
N GLU A 157 -6.09 -5.37 -19.36
CA GLU A 157 -4.77 -5.50 -19.95
C GLU A 157 -3.75 -4.79 -19.05
N THR A 158 -2.59 -5.42 -18.87
CA THR A 158 -1.55 -4.90 -17.99
C THR A 158 -0.20 -4.87 -18.68
N PHE A 159 0.61 -3.87 -18.34
CA PHE A 159 2.04 -3.87 -18.65
C PHE A 159 2.85 -4.06 -17.36
N THR A 160 4.10 -4.52 -17.51
CA THR A 160 4.98 -4.79 -16.37
C THR A 160 5.88 -3.59 -16.08
N LEU A 161 5.86 -3.10 -14.84
CA LEU A 161 6.80 -2.08 -14.38
C LEU A 161 8.21 -2.67 -14.23
N PRO A 162 9.24 -2.08 -14.87
CA PRO A 162 10.62 -2.54 -14.71
C PRO A 162 11.09 -2.51 -13.24
N MET A 163 12.10 -3.31 -12.93
CA MET A 163 12.68 -3.53 -11.59
C MET A 163 11.75 -4.21 -10.59
N PHE A 164 10.50 -3.78 -10.46
CA PHE A 164 9.55 -4.30 -9.47
C PHE A 164 8.70 -5.46 -9.99
N ASP A 165 8.69 -5.70 -11.31
CA ASP A 165 7.88 -6.72 -11.97
C ASP A 165 6.37 -6.62 -11.64
N LEU A 166 5.88 -5.40 -11.39
CA LEU A 166 4.48 -5.16 -11.01
C LEU A 166 3.58 -5.04 -12.25
N ALA A 167 2.45 -5.74 -12.26
CA ALA A 167 1.45 -5.64 -13.32
C ALA A 167 0.54 -4.43 -13.08
N ILE A 168 0.64 -3.43 -13.96
CA ILE A 168 -0.11 -2.18 -13.92
C ILE A 168 -1.17 -2.20 -15.03
N PRO A 169 -2.43 -1.81 -14.78
CA PRO A 169 -3.43 -1.67 -15.83
C PRO A 169 -3.00 -0.64 -16.89
N THR A 170 -3.26 -0.94 -18.16
CA THR A 170 -3.03 0.01 -19.26
C THR A 170 -4.00 1.19 -19.22
N GLU A 171 -5.21 0.99 -18.71
CA GLU A 171 -6.24 1.99 -18.49
C GLU A 171 -7.16 1.60 -17.33
N LEU A 172 -7.82 2.58 -16.70
CA LEU A 172 -8.75 2.34 -15.60
C LEU A 172 -9.88 3.38 -15.61
N PRO A 173 -11.16 2.98 -15.66
CA PRO A 173 -12.29 3.92 -15.69
C PRO A 173 -12.26 4.92 -14.54
N GLY A 174 -12.40 6.22 -14.85
CA GLY A 174 -12.44 7.27 -13.85
C GLY A 174 -11.08 7.72 -13.31
N VAL A 175 -9.97 7.15 -13.81
CA VAL A 175 -8.59 7.54 -13.46
C VAL A 175 -7.87 8.02 -14.72
N GLU A 176 -7.05 9.06 -14.58
CA GLU A 176 -6.25 9.55 -15.71
C GLU A 176 -5.19 8.50 -16.10
N THR A 177 -5.27 7.95 -17.31
CA THR A 177 -4.36 6.88 -17.78
C THR A 177 -2.88 7.24 -17.61
N ARG A 178 -2.53 8.53 -17.78
CA ARG A 178 -1.16 9.01 -17.62
C ARG A 178 -0.59 8.70 -16.24
N ILE A 179 -1.39 8.74 -15.17
CA ILE A 179 -0.86 8.54 -13.80
C ILE A 179 -0.60 7.07 -13.45
N LEU A 180 -1.19 6.13 -14.20
CA LEU A 180 -1.07 4.68 -13.92
C LEU A 180 0.38 4.21 -14.04
N ASP A 181 1.11 4.74 -15.02
CA ASP A 181 2.56 4.57 -15.09
C ASP A 181 3.25 5.66 -14.25
N PRO A 182 3.92 5.29 -13.13
CA PRO A 182 4.54 6.27 -12.24
C PRO A 182 5.61 7.10 -12.95
N ARG A 183 6.25 6.57 -13.99
CA ARG A 183 7.30 7.25 -14.78
C ARG A 183 6.78 8.52 -15.46
N ASN A 184 5.51 8.54 -15.85
CA ASN A 184 4.89 9.68 -16.53
C ASN A 184 4.71 10.90 -15.64
N THR A 185 4.87 10.76 -14.32
CA THR A 185 4.72 11.87 -13.37
C THR A 185 6.04 12.56 -13.04
N TYR A 186 7.17 12.07 -13.57
CA TYR A 186 8.48 12.71 -13.46
C TYR A 186 8.74 13.66 -14.63
N GLY A 187 9.70 14.57 -14.43
CA GLY A 187 10.21 15.42 -15.52
C GLY A 187 10.99 14.63 -16.57
N SER A 188 11.61 13.51 -16.16
CA SER A 188 12.24 12.54 -17.07
C SER A 188 12.16 11.10 -16.53
N PRO A 189 12.16 10.07 -17.39
CA PRO A 189 12.17 8.67 -16.96
C PRO A 189 13.41 8.28 -16.13
N GLU A 190 14.55 8.96 -16.35
CA GLU A 190 15.79 8.73 -15.61
C GLU A 190 15.66 9.11 -14.14
N GLN A 191 14.90 10.16 -13.82
CA GLN A 191 14.63 10.55 -12.42
C GLN A 191 13.82 9.47 -11.69
N TRP A 192 12.85 8.86 -12.39
CA TRP A 192 12.14 7.71 -11.84
C TRP A 192 13.11 6.55 -11.63
N ARG A 193 13.97 6.26 -12.61
CA ARG A 193 14.94 5.15 -12.55
C ARG A 193 15.87 5.27 -11.35
N GLU A 194 16.46 6.43 -11.10
CA GLU A 194 17.34 6.65 -9.94
C GLU A 194 16.64 6.40 -8.60
N LYS A 195 15.40 6.89 -8.46
CA LYS A 195 14.60 6.65 -7.25
C LYS A 195 14.14 5.20 -7.15
N ALA A 196 13.80 4.57 -8.28
CA ALA A 196 13.40 3.18 -8.36
C ALA A 196 14.53 2.23 -7.97
N GLU A 197 15.75 2.47 -8.44
CA GLU A 197 16.94 1.70 -8.04
C GLU A 197 17.21 1.86 -6.55
N SER A 198 17.09 3.09 -6.02
CA SER A 198 17.27 3.37 -4.59
C SER A 198 16.24 2.63 -3.74
N LEU A 199 14.96 2.67 -4.13
CA LEU A 199 13.90 1.97 -3.42
C LEU A 199 14.04 0.44 -3.55
N ALA A 200 14.40 -0.07 -4.71
CA ALA A 200 14.63 -1.49 -4.95
C ALA A 200 15.74 -2.05 -4.03
N LYS A 201 16.86 -1.31 -3.86
CA LYS A 201 17.91 -1.66 -2.90
C LYS A 201 17.36 -1.78 -1.47
N LEU A 202 16.60 -0.79 -1.02
CA LEU A 202 15.98 -0.81 0.32
C LEU A 202 15.05 -2.01 0.51
N PHE A 203 14.29 -2.39 -0.52
CA PHE A 203 13.45 -3.58 -0.48
C PHE A 203 14.28 -4.85 -0.34
N ILE A 204 15.34 -5.00 -1.15
CA ILE A 204 16.23 -6.17 -1.15
C ILE A 204 16.91 -6.30 0.21
N GLU A 205 17.57 -5.24 0.69
CA GLU A 205 18.26 -5.19 1.98
C GLU A 205 17.31 -5.51 3.14
N ASN A 206 16.11 -4.93 3.14
CA ASN A 206 15.11 -5.23 4.17
C ASN A 206 14.64 -6.69 4.14
N PHE A 207 14.62 -7.33 2.97
CA PHE A 207 14.08 -8.68 2.82
C PHE A 207 15.06 -9.78 3.23
N GLU A 208 16.37 -9.51 3.28
CA GLU A 208 17.41 -10.46 3.72
C GLU A 208 17.10 -11.10 5.09
N LYS A 209 16.48 -10.34 6.01
CA LYS A 209 16.10 -10.85 7.33
C LYS A 209 15.01 -11.94 7.30
N TYR A 210 14.37 -12.17 6.15
CA TYR A 210 13.38 -13.22 5.95
C TYR A 210 13.92 -14.40 5.15
N THR A 211 15.17 -14.36 4.68
CA THR A 211 15.77 -15.42 3.85
C THR A 211 16.48 -16.49 4.68
N ASP A 212 16.15 -16.61 5.96
CA ASP A 212 16.63 -17.64 6.89
C ASP A 212 15.91 -18.99 6.72
N THR A 213 14.83 -19.02 5.93
CA THR A 213 14.05 -20.22 5.61
C THR A 213 13.99 -20.46 4.09
N PRO A 214 13.84 -21.71 3.62
CA PRO A 214 13.68 -22.00 2.19
C PRO A 214 12.48 -21.26 1.56
N ALA A 215 11.40 -21.07 2.33
CA ALA A 215 10.22 -20.33 1.90
C ALA A 215 10.56 -18.85 1.64
N GLY A 216 11.29 -18.20 2.56
CA GLY A 216 11.72 -16.83 2.40
C GLY A 216 12.72 -16.63 1.26
N VAL A 217 13.69 -17.55 1.10
CA VAL A 217 14.63 -17.55 -0.03
C VAL A 217 13.89 -17.59 -1.38
N ALA A 218 12.85 -18.43 -1.49
CA ALA A 218 12.07 -18.53 -2.72
C ALA A 218 11.34 -17.22 -3.08
N LEU A 219 10.97 -16.41 -2.08
CA LEU A 219 10.26 -15.15 -2.28
C LEU A 219 11.15 -14.00 -2.78
N VAL A 220 12.48 -14.10 -2.69
CA VAL A 220 13.41 -13.08 -3.21
C VAL A 220 13.15 -12.81 -4.70
N SER A 221 12.83 -13.86 -5.46
CA SER A 221 12.54 -13.77 -6.90
C SER A 221 11.28 -12.96 -7.25
N ALA A 222 10.39 -12.74 -6.27
CA ALA A 222 9.17 -11.95 -6.39
C ALA A 222 9.35 -10.49 -5.93
N GLY A 223 10.53 -10.15 -5.41
CA GLY A 223 10.90 -8.79 -5.07
C GLY A 223 11.52 -8.03 -6.24
N PRO A 224 11.97 -6.78 -5.99
CA PRO A 224 12.64 -5.98 -6.99
C PRO A 224 13.98 -6.59 -7.45
N LYS A 225 14.33 -6.35 -8.71
CA LYS A 225 15.58 -6.77 -9.36
C LYS A 225 16.27 -5.57 -9.96
N LEU A 226 17.57 -5.45 -9.70
CA LEU A 226 18.46 -4.41 -10.23
C LEU A 226 19.24 -4.93 -11.43
#